data_AF-A0A934ECH4-F1
#
_entry.id   AF-A0A934ECH4-F1
#
_cell.length_a   1.000
_cell.length_b   1.000
_cell.length_c   1.000
_cell.angle_alpha   90.00
_cell.angle_beta   90.00
_cell.angle_gamma   90.00
#
_symmetry.space_group_name_H-M   'P 1'
#
loop_
_entity.id
_entity.type
_entity.pdbx_description
1 polymer ?
#
loop_
_entity_poly.entity_id
_entity_poly.type
_entity_poly.pdbx_seq_one_letter_code
_entity_poly.pdbx_strand_id
1 'polypeptide(L)'
;MKAQDFVLEVGVEPLPADCVRPALDGLAEALGAMLSRTRLRCSSVRVFGTMRRLVAVLDETAARSDPASEAEKGEPALALLGRELPSVIVGLPFAKTMRWEESGCAFGRPIRSLLALHGPRVVPFSLAGVSSGRVLYLPPGSGRKPVRVADAGRYLSAVRNLAVLVDPEERRTLLLKRMTACAKSGGGALEADEALVERTVFMTEHPVPVVGSFRKEFLELPPELVKDVLKRQLCCFPIAAEGGLAPAFVAVRDGVSEGQREVREGFEAALEARLSDAAFALSRGKT
;
A
#
# COMPACT_ATOMS: atom_id res chain seq x y z
N MET A 1 -22.38 18.44 -7.73
CA MET A 1 -21.59 17.23 -8.05
C MET A 1 -21.11 16.61 -6.73
N LYS A 2 -20.95 15.29 -6.62
CA LYS A 2 -20.27 14.70 -5.45
C LYS A 2 -18.82 15.18 -5.47
N ALA A 3 -18.21 15.42 -4.29
CA ALA A 3 -16.81 15.82 -4.19
C ALA A 3 -15.93 14.86 -5.02
N GLN A 4 -16.06 13.55 -4.82
CA GLN A 4 -15.41 12.52 -5.63
C GLN A 4 -16.26 12.12 -6.84
N ASP A 5 -15.83 12.49 -8.05
CA ASP A 5 -16.51 12.12 -9.29
C ASP A 5 -15.64 11.34 -10.28
N PHE A 6 -14.32 11.22 -10.06
CA PHE A 6 -13.47 10.29 -10.79
C PHE A 6 -12.59 9.46 -9.85
N VAL A 7 -12.36 8.20 -10.24
CA VAL A 7 -11.38 7.33 -9.58
C VAL A 7 -10.65 6.45 -10.60
N LEU A 8 -9.35 6.28 -10.38
CA LEU A 8 -8.49 5.28 -10.99
C LEU A 8 -7.91 4.40 -9.87
N GLU A 9 -8.00 3.08 -10.01
CA GLU A 9 -7.17 2.13 -9.27
C GLU A 9 -6.39 1.26 -10.27
N VAL A 10 -5.08 1.25 -10.11
CA VAL A 10 -4.16 0.30 -10.75
C VAL A 10 -3.84 -0.78 -9.74
N GLY A 11 -4.46 -1.96 -9.90
CA GLY A 11 -4.20 -3.13 -9.07
C GLY A 11 -3.02 -3.91 -9.63
N VAL A 12 -2.04 -4.20 -8.78
CA VAL A 12 -0.76 -4.80 -9.16
C VAL A 12 -0.39 -5.94 -8.21
N GLU A 13 0.51 -6.81 -8.65
CA GLU A 13 1.22 -7.66 -7.70
C GLU A 13 2.02 -6.84 -6.67
N PRO A 14 2.31 -7.40 -5.49
CA PRO A 14 3.07 -6.74 -4.44
C PRO A 14 4.30 -5.94 -4.90
N LEU A 15 4.19 -4.62 -4.85
CA LEU A 15 5.28 -3.67 -4.98
C LEU A 15 6.19 -3.75 -3.75
N PRO A 16 7.51 -3.62 -3.94
CA PRO A 16 8.41 -3.29 -2.84
C PRO A 16 7.96 -2.00 -2.13
N ALA A 17 8.07 -1.96 -0.80
CA ALA A 17 7.56 -0.85 0.02
C ALA A 17 8.16 0.51 -0.37
N ASP A 18 9.46 0.51 -0.67
CA ASP A 18 10.25 1.66 -1.11
C ASP A 18 9.84 2.19 -2.50
N CYS A 19 9.11 1.40 -3.28
CA CYS A 19 8.61 1.82 -4.59
C CYS A 19 7.24 2.51 -4.52
N VAL A 20 6.46 2.33 -3.44
CA VAL A 20 5.07 2.81 -3.40
C VAL A 20 5.00 4.33 -3.36
N ARG A 21 5.76 4.98 -2.46
CA ARG A 21 5.77 6.45 -2.35
C ARG A 21 6.20 7.13 -3.67
N PRO A 22 7.36 6.79 -4.29
CA PRO A 22 7.73 7.36 -5.58
C PRO A 22 6.68 7.15 -6.68
N ALA A 23 6.01 6.00 -6.70
CA ALA A 23 4.95 5.73 -7.68
C ALA A 23 3.71 6.60 -7.46
N LEU A 24 3.37 6.93 -6.21
CA LEU A 24 2.28 7.85 -5.88
C LEU A 24 2.61 9.30 -6.26
N ASP A 25 3.83 9.74 -5.95
CA ASP A 25 4.30 11.08 -6.32
C ASP A 25 4.30 11.23 -7.85
N GLY A 26 4.87 10.24 -8.55
CA GLY A 26 4.84 10.20 -10.02
C GLY A 26 3.42 10.14 -10.61
N LEU A 27 2.48 9.47 -9.93
CA LEU A 27 1.08 9.43 -10.36
C LEU A 27 0.42 10.80 -10.21
N ALA A 28 0.65 11.50 -9.11
CA ALA A 28 0.15 12.85 -8.89
C ALA A 28 0.71 13.82 -9.94
N GLU A 29 2.02 13.78 -10.18
CA GLU A 29 2.70 14.61 -11.19
C GLU A 29 2.19 14.33 -12.60
N ALA A 30 2.10 13.06 -13.00
CA ALA A 30 1.64 12.66 -14.32
C ALA A 30 0.17 13.05 -14.56
N LEU A 31 -0.70 12.95 -13.55
CA LEU A 31 -2.07 13.44 -13.62
C LEU A 31 -2.11 14.97 -13.72
N GLY A 32 -1.29 15.69 -12.96
CA GLY A 32 -1.16 17.15 -13.08
C GLY A 32 -0.71 17.59 -14.47
N ALA A 33 0.27 16.91 -15.05
CA ALA A 33 0.73 17.14 -16.41
C ALA A 33 -0.36 16.82 -17.45
N MET A 34 -1.10 15.72 -17.29
CA MET A 34 -2.26 15.37 -18.11
C MET A 34 -3.33 16.45 -18.07
N LEU A 35 -3.70 16.94 -16.89
CA LEU A 35 -4.70 18.00 -16.72
C LEU A 35 -4.26 19.33 -17.36
N SER A 36 -2.95 19.62 -17.31
CA SER A 36 -2.38 20.84 -17.89
C SER A 36 -2.37 20.83 -19.42
N ARG A 37 -2.09 19.68 -20.04
CA ARG A 37 -2.03 19.53 -21.51
C ARG A 37 -3.36 19.21 -22.17
N THR A 38 -4.36 18.79 -21.40
CA THR A 38 -5.70 18.46 -21.91
C THR A 38 -6.70 19.55 -21.57
N ARG A 39 -7.90 19.45 -22.16
CA ARG A 39 -9.04 20.30 -21.77
C ARG A 39 -9.71 19.80 -20.47
N LEU A 40 -9.16 18.82 -19.74
CA LEU A 40 -9.75 18.37 -18.47
C LEU A 40 -9.47 19.36 -17.34
N ARG A 41 -10.43 19.50 -16.43
CA ARG A 41 -10.32 20.29 -15.19
C ARG A 41 -10.85 19.44 -14.04
N CYS A 42 -10.28 19.65 -12.86
CA CYS A 42 -10.74 19.09 -11.59
C CYS A 42 -10.44 20.12 -10.48
N SER A 43 -11.15 20.05 -9.36
CA SER A 43 -10.92 20.92 -8.19
C SER A 43 -9.82 20.39 -7.28
N SER A 44 -9.57 19.07 -7.28
CA SER A 44 -8.50 18.45 -6.52
C SER A 44 -7.99 17.15 -7.17
N VAL A 45 -6.72 16.82 -6.91
CA VAL A 45 -6.11 15.52 -7.22
C VAL A 45 -5.59 14.93 -5.92
N ARG A 46 -6.07 13.74 -5.56
CA ARG A 46 -5.63 13.00 -4.37
C ARG A 46 -5.14 11.63 -4.79
N VAL A 47 -3.96 11.25 -4.31
CA VAL A 47 -3.39 9.92 -4.57
C VAL A 47 -3.28 9.13 -3.27
N PHE A 48 -3.55 7.84 -3.37
CA PHE A 48 -3.49 6.89 -2.26
C PHE A 48 -2.87 5.60 -2.77
N GLY A 49 -2.32 4.76 -1.90
CA GLY A 49 -1.80 3.49 -2.38
C GLY A 49 -1.24 2.57 -1.32
N THR A 50 -1.23 1.30 -1.66
CA THR A 50 -0.70 0.19 -0.87
C THR A 50 0.33 -0.58 -1.70
N MET A 51 0.95 -1.62 -1.13
CA MET A 51 1.77 -2.55 -1.91
C MET A 51 1.07 -3.16 -3.14
N ARG A 52 -0.27 -3.18 -3.21
CA ARG A 52 -1.01 -3.81 -4.32
C ARG A 52 -1.85 -2.84 -5.13
N ARG A 53 -1.89 -1.55 -4.76
CA ARG A 53 -2.81 -0.57 -5.36
C ARG A 53 -2.16 0.80 -5.46
N LEU A 54 -2.26 1.40 -6.63
CA LEU A 54 -2.04 2.83 -6.82
C LEU A 54 -3.38 3.45 -7.20
N VAL A 55 -3.81 4.44 -6.45
CA VAL A 55 -5.15 5.01 -6.53
C VAL A 55 -5.05 6.51 -6.75
N ALA A 56 -5.84 7.02 -7.69
CA ALA A 56 -6.06 8.45 -7.85
C ALA A 56 -7.55 8.76 -7.77
N VAL A 57 -7.89 9.82 -7.05
CA VAL A 57 -9.22 10.37 -6.93
C VAL A 57 -9.17 11.83 -7.39
N LEU A 58 -10.02 12.16 -8.35
CA LEU A 58 -10.18 13.54 -8.81
C LEU A 58 -11.57 14.01 -8.42
N ASP A 59 -11.61 15.26 -7.98
CA ASP A 59 -12.84 15.91 -7.57
C ASP A 59 -13.30 16.90 -8.65
N GLU A 60 -14.61 16.95 -8.89
CA GLU A 60 -15.25 17.85 -9.87
C GLU A 60 -14.63 17.82 -11.28
N THR A 61 -14.43 16.62 -11.81
CA THR A 61 -13.80 16.36 -13.11
C THR A 61 -14.73 16.68 -14.27
N ALA A 62 -14.35 17.65 -15.10
CA ALA A 62 -15.10 18.04 -16.29
C ALA A 62 -14.17 18.41 -17.48
N ALA A 63 -14.71 18.32 -18.70
CA ALA A 63 -14.06 18.91 -19.86
C ALA A 63 -14.35 20.41 -19.90
N ARG A 64 -13.34 21.22 -20.17
CA ARG A 64 -13.46 22.67 -20.34
C ARG A 64 -14.34 22.93 -21.58
N SER A 65 -15.39 23.71 -21.37
CA SER A 65 -16.22 24.25 -22.45
C SER A 65 -15.65 25.62 -22.81
N ASP A 66 -15.21 25.82 -24.06
CA ASP A 66 -14.84 27.15 -24.54
C ASP A 66 -16.09 27.88 -25.04
N PRO A 67 -16.46 29.05 -24.50
CA PRO A 67 -17.64 29.78 -24.93
C PRO A 67 -17.51 30.40 -26.33
N ALA A 68 -16.33 30.35 -26.96
CA ALA A 68 -16.05 30.98 -28.26
C ALA A 68 -16.18 30.05 -29.47
N SER A 69 -16.53 28.77 -29.30
CA SER A 69 -16.65 27.83 -30.42
C SER A 69 -17.89 26.93 -30.30
N GLU A 70 -19.05 27.43 -30.72
CA GLU A 70 -20.26 26.60 -30.87
C GLU A 70 -20.09 25.47 -31.92
N ALA A 71 -19.02 25.52 -32.72
CA ALA A 71 -18.74 24.56 -33.80
C ALA A 71 -17.90 23.32 -33.39
N GLU A 72 -17.26 23.31 -32.22
CA GLU A 72 -16.54 22.12 -31.71
C GLU A 72 -17.18 21.66 -30.41
N LYS A 73 -18.10 20.70 -30.49
CA LYS A 73 -18.45 19.89 -29.32
C LYS A 73 -17.18 19.18 -28.86
N GLY A 74 -16.48 19.77 -27.89
CA GLY A 74 -15.22 19.26 -27.38
C GLY A 74 -15.31 17.78 -26.99
N GLU A 75 -14.17 17.10 -27.05
CA GLU A 75 -14.09 15.68 -26.69
C GLU A 75 -14.65 15.44 -25.27
N PRO A 76 -15.59 14.50 -25.08
CA PRO A 76 -16.15 14.23 -23.76
C PRO A 76 -15.05 13.86 -22.76
N ALA A 77 -15.18 14.31 -21.50
CA ALA A 77 -14.21 14.03 -20.44
C ALA A 77 -13.86 12.53 -20.34
N LEU A 78 -14.85 11.65 -20.55
CA LEU A 78 -14.69 10.20 -20.56
C LEU A 78 -13.70 9.71 -21.66
N ALA A 79 -13.76 10.29 -22.85
CA ALA A 79 -12.89 9.93 -23.98
C ALA A 79 -11.46 10.45 -23.75
N LEU A 80 -11.32 11.69 -23.27
CA LEU A 80 -10.03 12.25 -22.86
C LEU A 80 -9.37 11.39 -21.78
N LEU A 81 -10.10 11.03 -20.71
CA LEU A 81 -9.56 10.15 -19.67
C LEU A 81 -9.15 8.79 -20.26
N GLY A 82 -9.98 8.16 -21.09
CA GLY A 82 -9.67 6.87 -21.71
C GLY A 82 -8.42 6.89 -22.59
N ARG A 83 -8.19 7.99 -23.33
CA ARG A 83 -7.01 8.15 -24.18
C ARG A 83 -5.74 8.37 -23.37
N GLU A 84 -5.82 9.17 -22.30
CA GLU A 84 -4.61 9.69 -21.63
C GLU A 84 -4.12 8.80 -20.49
N LEU A 85 -5.02 8.11 -19.79
CA LEU A 85 -4.69 7.28 -18.63
C LEU A 85 -3.63 6.19 -18.89
N PRO A 86 -3.62 5.48 -20.03
CA PRO A 86 -2.56 4.52 -20.33
C PRO A 86 -1.16 5.13 -20.26
N SER A 87 -0.97 6.34 -20.80
CA SER A 87 0.32 7.04 -20.78
C SER A 87 0.73 7.48 -19.38
N VAL A 88 -0.24 7.92 -18.57
CA VAL A 88 -0.02 8.28 -17.16
C VAL A 88 0.45 7.07 -16.36
N ILE A 89 -0.18 5.91 -16.55
CA ILE A 89 0.17 4.69 -15.83
C ILE A 89 1.56 4.20 -16.27
N VAL A 90 1.83 4.10 -17.58
CA VAL A 90 3.13 3.60 -18.06
C VAL A 90 4.29 4.53 -17.69
N GLY A 91 4.03 5.83 -17.55
CA GLY A 91 5.04 6.83 -17.20
C GLY A 91 5.47 6.83 -15.73
N LEU A 92 4.89 5.98 -14.88
CA LEU A 92 5.20 5.97 -13.44
C LEU A 92 6.65 5.53 -13.17
N PRO A 93 7.36 6.22 -12.25
CA PRO A 93 8.76 5.93 -11.97
C PRO A 93 8.89 4.66 -11.12
N PHE A 94 9.75 3.73 -11.56
CA PHE A 94 10.16 2.57 -10.78
C PHE A 94 11.65 2.33 -10.92
N ALA A 95 12.35 2.08 -9.80
CA ALA A 95 13.80 1.80 -9.80
C ALA A 95 14.13 0.53 -10.60
N LYS A 96 13.22 -0.44 -10.62
CA LYS A 96 13.28 -1.62 -11.47
C LYS A 96 11.93 -1.81 -12.15
N THR A 97 11.95 -1.90 -13.47
CA THR A 97 10.79 -2.26 -14.26
C THR A 97 10.94 -3.66 -14.80
N MET A 98 9.82 -4.29 -15.13
CA MET A 98 9.76 -5.62 -15.68
C MET A 98 8.79 -5.64 -16.85
N ARG A 99 9.04 -6.52 -17.82
CA ARG A 99 8.16 -6.78 -18.96
C ARG A 99 7.72 -8.23 -18.86
N TRP A 100 6.44 -8.44 -18.54
CA TRP A 100 5.91 -9.77 -18.23
C TRP A 100 4.95 -10.32 -19.29
N GLU A 101 4.18 -9.43 -19.91
CA GLU A 101 3.09 -9.80 -20.82
C GLU A 101 3.54 -9.69 -22.29
N GLU A 102 2.83 -10.36 -23.20
CA GLU A 102 3.02 -10.24 -24.67
C GLU A 102 2.92 -8.78 -25.15
N SER A 103 2.22 -7.93 -24.38
CA SER A 103 2.10 -6.51 -24.67
C SER A 103 3.42 -5.73 -24.52
N GLY A 104 4.46 -6.32 -23.91
CA GLY A 104 5.77 -5.68 -23.70
C GLY A 104 5.76 -4.48 -22.73
N CYS A 105 4.68 -4.28 -21.98
CA CYS A 105 4.51 -3.13 -21.08
C CYS A 105 5.53 -3.21 -19.93
N ALA A 106 6.35 -2.16 -19.79
CA ALA A 106 7.29 -2.05 -18.68
C ALA A 106 6.59 -1.39 -17.48
N PHE A 107 6.54 -2.08 -16.34
CA PHE A 107 5.96 -1.55 -15.10
C PHE A 107 6.69 -2.14 -13.89
N GLY A 108 6.53 -1.56 -12.70
CA GLY A 108 7.21 -2.04 -11.48
C GLY A 108 6.86 -3.50 -11.12
N ARG A 109 5.62 -3.91 -11.38
CA ARG A 109 5.06 -5.27 -11.19
C ARG A 109 3.93 -5.53 -12.19
N PRO A 110 3.54 -6.80 -12.44
CA PRO A 110 2.39 -7.09 -13.29
C PRO A 110 1.12 -6.36 -12.85
N ILE A 111 0.45 -5.68 -13.80
CA ILE A 111 -0.87 -5.10 -13.59
C ILE A 111 -1.89 -6.24 -13.65
N ARG A 112 -2.71 -6.37 -12.61
CA ARG A 112 -3.71 -7.44 -12.46
C ARG A 112 -5.14 -6.94 -12.61
N SER A 113 -5.38 -5.65 -12.38
CA SER A 113 -6.70 -5.05 -12.56
C SER A 113 -6.62 -3.55 -12.81
N LEU A 114 -7.59 -3.04 -13.57
CA LEU A 114 -7.80 -1.62 -13.77
C LEU A 114 -9.25 -1.28 -13.41
N LEU A 115 -9.45 -0.37 -12.47
CA LEU A 115 -10.76 0.22 -12.18
C LEU A 115 -10.68 1.70 -12.51
N ALA A 116 -11.58 2.16 -13.38
CA ALA A 116 -11.64 3.57 -13.75
C ALA A 116 -13.09 4.01 -13.93
N LEU A 117 -13.55 4.95 -13.09
CA LEU A 117 -14.93 5.42 -13.09
C LEU A 117 -14.97 6.95 -13.13
N HIS A 118 -15.86 7.51 -13.96
CA HIS A 118 -16.31 8.89 -13.91
C HIS A 118 -17.81 8.91 -13.62
N GLY A 119 -18.19 9.35 -12.42
CA GLY A 119 -19.50 9.11 -11.84
C GLY A 119 -19.83 7.61 -11.87
N PRO A 120 -20.98 7.19 -12.43
CA PRO A 120 -21.34 5.78 -12.57
C PRO A 120 -20.77 5.10 -13.83
N ARG A 121 -20.07 5.84 -14.70
CA ARG A 121 -19.61 5.36 -16.02
C ARG A 121 -18.19 4.81 -15.93
N VAL A 122 -17.94 3.69 -16.60
CA VAL A 122 -16.58 3.17 -16.77
C VAL A 122 -15.85 4.03 -17.80
N VAL A 123 -14.62 4.41 -17.50
CA VAL A 123 -13.71 5.04 -18.46
C VAL A 123 -13.01 3.94 -19.25
N PRO A 124 -13.34 3.70 -20.52
CA PRO A 124 -12.86 2.55 -21.27
C PRO A 124 -11.42 2.76 -21.75
N PHE A 125 -10.52 1.86 -21.36
CA PHE A 125 -9.19 1.70 -21.92
C PHE A 125 -8.67 0.29 -21.62
N SER A 126 -7.57 -0.10 -22.26
CA SER A 126 -6.84 -1.31 -21.92
C SER A 126 -5.35 -1.02 -21.84
N LEU A 127 -4.66 -1.69 -20.92
CA LEU A 127 -3.22 -1.59 -20.72
C LEU A 127 -2.70 -2.92 -20.20
N ALA A 128 -1.53 -3.36 -20.69
CA ALA A 128 -0.89 -4.60 -20.26
C ALA A 128 -1.81 -5.84 -20.32
N GLY A 129 -2.66 -5.94 -21.35
CA GLY A 129 -3.64 -7.03 -21.50
C GLY A 129 -4.86 -6.94 -20.57
N VAL A 130 -4.97 -5.90 -19.75
CA VAL A 130 -6.07 -5.70 -18.79
C VAL A 130 -6.97 -4.56 -19.25
N SER A 131 -8.28 -4.80 -19.31
CA SER A 131 -9.27 -3.75 -19.58
C SER A 131 -9.75 -3.07 -18.30
N SER A 132 -9.97 -1.77 -18.37
CA SER A 132 -10.55 -1.01 -17.27
C SER A 132 -12.01 -1.42 -17.01
N GLY A 133 -12.39 -1.41 -15.74
CA GLY A 133 -13.72 -1.81 -15.30
C GLY A 133 -14.16 -1.13 -14.02
N ARG A 134 -14.99 -1.85 -13.26
CA ARG A 134 -15.59 -1.38 -12.00
C ARG A 134 -15.42 -2.36 -10.85
N VAL A 135 -14.55 -3.35 -11.00
CA VAL A 135 -14.43 -4.47 -10.07
C VAL A 135 -13.22 -4.23 -9.17
N LEU A 136 -13.47 -4.24 -7.87
CA LEU A 136 -12.45 -4.31 -6.83
C LEU A 136 -12.10 -5.77 -6.57
N TYR A 137 -10.83 -6.10 -6.76
CA TYR A 137 -10.27 -7.40 -6.41
C TYR A 137 -9.69 -7.35 -5.00
N LEU A 138 -9.79 -8.46 -4.28
CA LEU A 138 -9.35 -8.58 -2.90
C LEU A 138 -7.94 -9.17 -2.84
N PRO A 139 -7.22 -8.98 -1.71
CA PRO A 139 -5.95 -9.66 -1.51
C PRO A 139 -6.09 -11.17 -1.77
N PRO A 140 -5.11 -11.79 -2.46
CA PRO A 140 -5.07 -13.23 -2.64
C PRO A 140 -5.21 -13.96 -1.30
N GLY A 141 -5.92 -15.09 -1.28
CA GLY A 141 -6.12 -15.87 -0.06
C GLY A 141 -7.20 -15.34 0.89
N SER A 142 -7.81 -14.18 0.62
CA SER A 142 -8.90 -13.65 1.46
C SER A 142 -10.20 -14.47 1.44
N GLY A 143 -10.38 -15.37 0.47
CA GLY A 143 -11.63 -16.14 0.27
C GLY A 143 -12.84 -15.30 -0.15
N ARG A 144 -12.68 -13.98 -0.29
CA ARG A 144 -13.76 -13.03 -0.60
C ARG A 144 -13.91 -12.84 -2.11
N LYS A 145 -15.15 -12.77 -2.56
CA LYS A 145 -15.47 -12.52 -3.98
C LYS A 145 -15.18 -11.07 -4.37
N PRO A 146 -14.76 -10.80 -5.62
CA PRO A 146 -14.61 -9.44 -6.13
C PRO A 146 -15.90 -8.63 -5.99
N VAL A 147 -15.77 -7.32 -5.73
CA VAL A 147 -16.91 -6.42 -5.49
C VAL A 147 -17.03 -5.39 -6.59
N ARG A 148 -18.24 -5.18 -7.10
CA ARG A 148 -18.52 -4.14 -8.10
C ARG A 148 -18.77 -2.80 -7.42
N VAL A 149 -18.07 -1.77 -7.88
CA VAL A 149 -18.28 -0.38 -7.44
C VAL A 149 -19.33 0.25 -8.34
N ALA A 150 -20.37 0.83 -7.74
CA ALA A 150 -21.50 1.40 -8.49
C ALA A 150 -21.12 2.71 -9.19
N ASP A 151 -20.39 3.60 -8.49
CA ASP A 151 -19.92 4.90 -8.95
C ASP A 151 -18.64 5.34 -8.23
N ALA A 152 -17.90 6.26 -8.84
CA ALA A 152 -16.65 6.79 -8.31
C ALA A 152 -16.76 7.26 -6.84
N GLY A 153 -17.84 7.95 -6.48
CA GLY A 153 -18.06 8.46 -5.13
C GLY A 153 -18.30 7.40 -4.05
N ARG A 154 -18.41 6.12 -4.42
CA ARG A 154 -18.51 4.98 -3.49
C ARG A 154 -17.21 4.18 -3.36
N TYR A 155 -16.19 4.52 -4.14
CA TYR A 155 -14.96 3.74 -4.16
C TYR A 155 -14.27 3.68 -2.79
N LEU A 156 -14.03 4.84 -2.16
CA LEU A 156 -13.27 4.91 -0.89
C LEU A 156 -13.98 4.15 0.24
N SER A 157 -15.31 4.26 0.32
CA SER A 157 -16.09 3.48 1.29
C SER A 157 -16.14 2.00 0.95
N ALA A 158 -16.19 1.64 -0.34
CA ALA A 158 -16.14 0.25 -0.77
C ALA A 158 -14.82 -0.42 -0.39
N VAL A 159 -13.66 0.17 -0.68
CA VAL A 159 -12.35 -0.40 -0.28
C VAL A 159 -12.21 -0.50 1.23
N ARG A 160 -12.69 0.50 1.98
CA ARG A 160 -12.68 0.47 3.45
C ARG A 160 -13.51 -0.69 4.01
N ASN A 161 -14.70 -0.95 3.48
CA ASN A 161 -15.56 -2.08 3.87
C ASN A 161 -14.95 -3.45 3.53
N LEU A 162 -13.94 -3.47 2.66
CA LEU A 162 -13.15 -4.64 2.36
C LEU A 162 -11.95 -4.81 3.30
N ALA A 163 -11.86 -3.99 4.35
CA ALA A 163 -10.70 -3.89 5.23
C ALA A 163 -9.43 -3.58 4.43
N VAL A 164 -9.51 -2.62 3.50
CA VAL A 164 -8.35 -2.06 2.79
C VAL A 164 -8.31 -0.56 3.08
N LEU A 165 -7.22 -0.11 3.69
CA LEU A 165 -6.98 1.30 3.98
C LEU A 165 -6.01 1.85 2.94
N VAL A 166 -6.53 2.50 1.90
CA VAL A 166 -5.69 3.01 0.81
C VAL A 166 -4.86 4.22 1.23
N ASP A 167 -5.34 5.00 2.20
CA ASP A 167 -4.67 6.19 2.71
C ASP A 167 -3.48 5.80 3.61
N PRO A 168 -2.23 6.18 3.26
CA PRO A 168 -1.05 5.89 4.07
C PRO A 168 -1.07 6.59 5.43
N GLU A 169 -1.61 7.80 5.55
CA GLU A 169 -1.65 8.53 6.83
C GLU A 169 -2.67 7.93 7.79
N GLU A 170 -3.82 7.50 7.25
CA GLU A 170 -4.80 6.73 8.02
C GLU A 170 -4.18 5.42 8.54
N ARG A 171 -3.49 4.67 7.67
CA ARG A 171 -2.79 3.43 8.07
C ARG A 171 -1.73 3.71 9.12
N ARG A 172 -0.93 4.76 8.96
CA ARG A 172 0.14 5.14 9.91
C ARG A 172 -0.43 5.41 11.29
N THR A 173 -1.48 6.22 11.37
CA THR A 173 -2.14 6.56 12.64
C THR A 173 -2.73 5.32 13.31
N LEU A 174 -3.43 4.47 12.55
CA LEU A 174 -3.99 3.24 13.07
C LEU A 174 -2.91 2.27 13.57
N LEU A 175 -1.85 2.10 12.77
CA LEU A 175 -0.72 1.23 13.07
C LEU A 175 -0.04 1.64 14.38
N LEU A 176 0.38 2.90 14.50
CA LEU A 176 1.04 3.42 15.71
C LEU A 176 0.17 3.28 16.95
N LYS A 177 -1.13 3.63 16.85
CA LYS A 177 -2.08 3.49 17.95
C LYS A 177 -2.18 2.04 18.42
N ARG A 178 -2.34 1.09 17.49
CA ARG A 178 -2.49 -0.33 17.81
C ARG A 178 -1.19 -0.94 18.34
N MET A 179 -0.04 -0.61 17.74
CA MET A 179 1.26 -1.11 18.20
C MET A 179 1.59 -0.60 19.61
N THR A 180 1.29 0.67 19.91
CA THR A 180 1.49 1.25 21.23
C THR A 180 0.63 0.55 22.29
N ALA A 181 -0.63 0.23 21.97
CA ALA A 181 -1.50 -0.55 22.84
C ALA A 181 -0.96 -1.99 23.05
N CYS A 182 -0.52 -2.64 21.97
CA CYS A 182 0.10 -3.96 22.01
C CYS A 182 1.37 -4.00 22.88
N ALA A 183 2.25 -3.01 22.74
CA ALA A 183 3.47 -2.91 23.53
C ALA A 183 3.17 -2.77 25.03
N LYS A 184 2.16 -1.96 25.39
CA LYS A 184 1.69 -1.84 26.79
C LYS A 184 1.17 -3.17 27.32
N SER A 185 0.39 -3.91 26.54
CA SER A 185 -0.07 -5.25 26.90
C SER A 185 1.07 -6.27 26.98
N GLY A 186 2.16 -6.05 26.25
CA GLY A 186 3.41 -6.81 26.32
C GLY A 186 4.34 -6.40 27.46
N GLY A 187 3.91 -5.49 28.35
CA GLY A 187 4.66 -5.12 29.56
C GLY A 187 5.71 -4.03 29.35
N GLY A 188 5.62 -3.23 28.27
CA GLY A 188 6.61 -2.20 28.00
C GLY A 188 6.15 -1.09 27.06
N ALA A 189 7.11 -0.31 26.57
CA ALA A 189 6.90 0.76 25.61
C ALA A 189 7.36 0.33 24.21
N LEU A 190 6.66 0.77 23.18
CA LEU A 190 7.06 0.50 21.80
C LEU A 190 8.33 1.30 21.46
N GLU A 191 9.39 0.64 21.04
CA GLU A 191 10.54 1.32 20.43
C GLU A 191 10.24 1.58 18.94
N ALA A 192 9.54 2.69 18.68
CA ALA A 192 9.13 3.05 17.33
C ALA A 192 10.32 3.56 16.50
N ASP A 193 10.58 2.91 15.37
CA ASP A 193 11.53 3.35 14.35
C ASP A 193 10.73 3.91 13.16
N GLU A 194 10.92 5.20 12.84
CA GLU A 194 10.12 5.89 11.83
C GLU A 194 10.25 5.29 10.42
N ALA A 195 11.45 4.87 10.03
CA ALA A 195 11.68 4.25 8.74
C ALA A 195 10.99 2.87 8.65
N LEU A 196 11.03 2.09 9.73
CA LEU A 196 10.32 0.82 9.81
C LEU A 196 8.79 1.00 9.85
N VAL A 197 8.29 2.05 10.53
CA VAL A 197 6.86 2.40 10.51
C VAL A 197 6.42 2.71 9.08
N GLU A 198 7.13 3.59 8.38
CA GLU A 198 6.80 3.94 6.99
C GLU A 198 6.85 2.72 6.08
N ARG A 199 7.91 1.91 6.18
CA ARG A 199 8.01 0.64 5.43
C ARG A 199 6.82 -0.27 5.71
N THR A 200 6.44 -0.43 6.98
CA THR A 200 5.32 -1.30 7.39
C THR A 200 3.98 -0.78 6.86
N VAL A 201 3.78 0.54 6.85
CA VAL A 201 2.61 1.18 6.23
C VAL A 201 2.53 0.77 4.76
N PHE A 202 3.62 0.83 4.00
CA PHE A 202 3.60 0.47 2.59
C PHE A 202 3.58 -1.04 2.32
N MET A 203 3.97 -1.88 3.27
CA MET A 203 3.88 -3.35 3.20
C MET A 203 2.51 -3.93 3.60
N THR A 204 1.53 -3.11 4.00
CA THR A 204 0.24 -3.60 4.48
C THR A 204 -0.93 -2.82 3.90
N GLU A 205 -2.03 -3.50 3.59
CA GLU A 205 -3.30 -2.88 3.23
C GLU A 205 -4.20 -2.69 4.46
N HIS A 206 -4.04 -3.56 5.46
CA HIS A 206 -4.69 -3.44 6.77
C HIS A 206 -3.76 -3.96 7.87
N PRO A 207 -2.99 -3.07 8.54
CA PRO A 207 -2.05 -3.51 9.56
C PRO A 207 -2.77 -4.03 10.82
N VAL A 208 -2.45 -5.26 11.20
CA VAL A 208 -2.86 -5.87 12.47
C VAL A 208 -1.61 -6.23 13.26
N PRO A 209 -1.30 -5.44 14.31
CA PRO A 209 -0.20 -5.75 15.22
C PRO A 209 -0.47 -7.01 16.04
N VAL A 210 0.58 -7.79 16.26
CA VAL A 210 0.59 -9.03 17.02
C VAL A 210 1.75 -8.98 18.01
N VAL A 211 1.45 -9.11 19.29
CA VAL A 211 2.50 -9.25 20.32
C VAL A 211 3.04 -10.67 20.27
N GLY A 212 4.36 -10.79 20.19
CA GLY A 212 5.10 -12.04 20.34
C GLY A 212 6.18 -11.92 21.41
N SER A 213 6.75 -13.05 21.77
CA SER A 213 7.78 -13.18 22.80
C SER A 213 8.95 -14.05 22.32
N PHE A 214 10.09 -13.94 22.99
CA PHE A 214 11.23 -14.80 22.74
C PHE A 214 11.89 -15.21 24.06
N ARG A 215 12.72 -16.25 23.97
CA ARG A 215 13.47 -16.81 25.09
C ARG A 215 14.38 -15.75 25.75
N LYS A 216 14.30 -15.63 27.08
CA LYS A 216 14.99 -14.58 27.86
C LYS A 216 16.51 -14.68 27.75
N GLU A 217 17.01 -15.87 27.46
CA GLU A 217 18.42 -16.20 27.23
C GLU A 217 19.02 -15.33 26.11
N PHE A 218 18.21 -14.92 25.12
CA PHE A 218 18.69 -14.01 24.07
C PHE A 218 18.92 -12.58 24.53
N LEU A 219 18.49 -12.20 25.75
CA LEU A 219 18.84 -10.91 26.34
C LEU A 219 20.31 -10.85 26.78
N GLU A 220 21.02 -12.00 26.85
CA GLU A 220 22.47 -12.05 27.06
C GLU A 220 23.26 -11.63 25.81
N LEU A 221 22.63 -11.64 24.63
CA LEU A 221 23.23 -11.12 23.40
C LEU A 221 23.31 -9.59 23.44
N PRO A 222 24.24 -8.97 22.69
CA PRO A 222 24.26 -7.52 22.54
C PRO A 222 22.88 -7.00 22.11
N PRO A 223 22.26 -6.04 22.82
CA PRO A 223 20.90 -5.58 22.52
C PRO A 223 20.71 -5.10 21.07
N GLU A 224 21.74 -4.46 20.50
CA GLU A 224 21.72 -3.99 19.11
C GLU A 224 21.64 -5.15 18.11
N LEU A 225 22.25 -6.30 18.39
CA LEU A 225 22.14 -7.51 17.57
C LEU A 225 20.69 -8.01 17.53
N VAL A 226 20.04 -8.08 18.69
CA VAL A 226 18.65 -8.53 18.81
C VAL A 226 17.71 -7.55 18.09
N LYS A 227 17.91 -6.24 18.30
CA LYS A 227 17.15 -5.19 17.61
C LYS A 227 17.35 -5.23 16.10
N ASP A 228 18.55 -5.49 15.61
CA ASP A 228 18.80 -5.63 14.17
C ASP A 228 18.08 -6.83 13.57
N VAL A 229 18.06 -7.98 14.25
CA VAL A 229 17.28 -9.15 13.82
C VAL A 229 15.79 -8.80 13.75
N LEU A 230 15.25 -8.20 14.81
CA LEU A 230 13.85 -7.77 14.87
C LEU A 230 13.51 -6.78 13.75
N LYS A 231 14.22 -5.65 13.69
CA LYS A 231 13.88 -4.53 12.80
C LYS A 231 14.20 -4.82 11.33
N ARG A 232 15.39 -5.32 11.04
CA ARG A 232 15.89 -5.43 9.65
C ARG A 232 15.49 -6.74 8.98
N GLN A 233 15.55 -7.85 9.71
CA GLN A 233 15.31 -9.17 9.12
C GLN A 233 13.84 -9.58 9.16
N LEU A 234 13.12 -9.21 10.22
CA LEU A 234 11.73 -9.64 10.46
C LEU A 234 10.71 -8.50 10.38
N CYS A 235 11.16 -7.25 10.21
CA CYS A 235 10.29 -6.07 10.23
C CYS A 235 9.39 -6.00 11.48
N CYS A 236 9.93 -6.41 12.63
CA CYS A 236 9.28 -6.39 13.94
C CYS A 236 9.78 -5.22 14.78
N PHE A 237 8.93 -4.76 15.70
CA PHE A 237 9.21 -3.63 16.58
C PHE A 237 9.57 -4.12 17.99
N PRO A 238 10.76 -3.77 18.52
CA PRO A 238 11.13 -4.12 19.88
C PRO A 238 10.20 -3.47 20.92
N ILE A 239 10.00 -4.15 22.05
CA ILE A 239 9.37 -3.56 23.24
C ILE A 239 10.48 -3.24 24.24
N ALA A 240 10.54 -1.99 24.69
CA ALA A 240 11.44 -1.54 25.76
C ALA A 240 10.80 -1.79 27.13
N ALA A 241 11.61 -2.19 28.10
CA ALA A 241 11.24 -2.33 29.51
C ALA A 241 12.19 -1.49 30.39
N GLU A 242 11.90 -1.42 31.69
CA GLU A 242 12.82 -0.80 32.65
C GLU A 242 14.19 -1.50 32.60
N GLY A 243 15.25 -0.74 32.31
CA GLY A 243 16.61 -1.27 32.24
C GLY A 243 17.03 -1.90 30.91
N GLY A 244 16.19 -1.91 29.86
CA GLY A 244 16.62 -2.34 28.53
C GLY A 244 15.54 -2.92 27.62
N LEU A 245 15.90 -3.97 26.89
CA LEU A 245 15.02 -4.65 25.93
C LEU A 245 14.14 -5.68 26.66
N ALA A 246 12.83 -5.67 26.42
CA ALA A 246 11.95 -6.73 26.88
C ALA A 246 12.10 -7.99 26.02
N PRO A 247 11.86 -9.21 26.55
CA PRO A 247 11.80 -10.44 25.77
C PRO A 247 10.51 -10.54 24.93
N ALA A 248 10.10 -9.43 24.32
CA ALA A 248 8.85 -9.27 23.61
C ALA A 248 9.00 -8.27 22.45
N PHE A 249 8.14 -8.43 21.45
CA PHE A 249 8.12 -7.60 20.26
C PHE A 249 6.70 -7.46 19.72
N VAL A 250 6.51 -6.48 18.86
CA VAL A 250 5.29 -6.32 18.07
C VAL A 250 5.62 -6.64 16.63
N ALA A 251 5.03 -7.71 16.11
CA ALA A 251 4.99 -8.00 14.68
C ALA A 251 3.75 -7.36 14.05
N VAL A 252 3.74 -7.23 12.72
CA VAL A 252 2.59 -6.70 11.99
C VAL A 252 2.28 -7.63 10.83
N ARG A 253 1.04 -8.11 10.78
CA ARG A 253 0.50 -8.83 9.62
C ARG A 253 -0.42 -7.93 8.79
N ASP A 254 -0.54 -8.26 7.52
CA ASP A 254 -1.52 -7.65 6.61
C ASP A 254 -2.87 -8.40 6.68
N GLY A 255 -3.99 -7.68 6.75
CA GLY A 255 -5.36 -8.20 6.58
C GLY A 255 -6.25 -8.17 7.83
N VAL A 256 -7.21 -9.10 7.94
CA VAL A 256 -8.20 -9.16 9.03
C VAL A 256 -7.69 -9.87 10.28
N SER A 257 -8.21 -9.54 11.46
CA SER A 257 -7.74 -10.06 12.76
C SER A 257 -8.17 -11.51 13.05
N GLU A 258 -7.74 -12.46 12.22
CA GLU A 258 -7.98 -13.91 12.37
C GLU A 258 -6.64 -14.66 12.47
N GLY A 259 -6.65 -15.84 13.11
CA GLY A 259 -5.46 -16.71 13.24
C GLY A 259 -4.29 -16.07 14.00
N GLN A 260 -4.58 -15.23 15.00
CA GLN A 260 -3.55 -14.45 15.69
C GLN A 260 -2.52 -15.32 16.43
N ARG A 261 -2.95 -16.51 16.88
CA ARG A 261 -2.08 -17.47 17.55
C ARG A 261 -1.06 -18.05 16.58
N GLU A 262 -1.51 -18.54 15.43
CA GLU A 262 -0.67 -19.13 14.39
C GLU A 262 0.30 -18.09 13.82
N VAL A 263 -0.18 -16.86 13.62
CA VAL A 263 0.66 -15.73 13.19
C VAL A 263 1.74 -15.43 14.24
N ARG A 264 1.37 -15.35 15.53
CA ARG A 264 2.33 -15.16 16.62
C ARG A 264 3.39 -16.27 16.62
N GLU A 265 2.97 -17.52 16.68
CA GLU A 265 3.86 -18.69 16.73
C GLU A 265 4.81 -18.71 15.51
N GLY A 266 4.34 -18.32 14.32
CA GLY A 266 5.19 -18.18 13.14
C GLY A 266 6.28 -17.12 13.27
N PHE A 267 5.94 -15.94 13.80
CA PHE A 267 6.94 -14.89 14.04
C PHE A 267 7.92 -15.27 15.16
N GLU A 268 7.44 -15.89 16.24
CA GLU A 268 8.28 -16.37 17.34
C GLU A 268 9.27 -17.43 16.83
N ALA A 269 8.82 -18.42 16.05
CA ALA A 269 9.69 -19.43 15.46
C ALA A 269 10.73 -18.83 14.49
N ALA A 270 10.35 -17.83 13.69
CA ALA A 270 11.28 -17.15 12.79
C ALA A 270 12.35 -16.36 13.56
N LEU A 271 11.95 -15.68 14.64
CA LEU A 271 12.87 -14.96 15.51
C LEU A 271 13.82 -15.89 16.25
N GLU A 272 13.29 -16.99 16.80
CA GLU A 272 14.03 -18.03 17.49
C GLU A 272 15.16 -18.60 16.62
N ALA A 273 14.85 -18.94 15.36
CA ALA A 273 15.84 -19.43 14.40
C ALA A 273 16.94 -18.38 14.14
N ARG A 274 16.58 -17.11 13.89
CA ARG A 274 17.56 -16.06 13.57
C ARG A 274 18.43 -15.66 14.74
N LEU A 275 17.88 -15.62 15.96
CA LEU A 275 18.67 -15.32 17.16
C LEU A 275 19.59 -16.49 17.52
N SER A 276 19.16 -17.74 17.32
CA SER A 276 20.02 -18.91 17.50
C SER A 276 21.21 -18.89 16.54
N ASP A 277 20.96 -18.59 15.26
CA ASP A 277 22.02 -18.44 14.25
C ASP A 277 22.99 -17.30 14.61
N ALA A 278 22.47 -16.16 15.06
CA ALA A 278 23.28 -15.01 15.45
C ALA A 278 24.13 -15.30 16.70
N ALA A 279 23.57 -15.98 17.70
CA ALA A 279 24.29 -16.43 18.89
C ALA A 279 25.43 -17.38 18.53
N PHE A 280 25.16 -18.35 17.64
CA PHE A 280 26.16 -19.29 17.16
C PHE A 280 27.29 -18.58 16.41
N ALA A 281 26.97 -17.64 15.50
CA ALA A 281 27.96 -16.86 14.77
C ALA A 281 28.85 -16.03 15.70
N LEU A 282 28.27 -15.39 16.72
CA LEU A 282 29.01 -14.61 17.71
C LEU A 282 29.98 -15.48 18.53
N SER A 283 29.60 -16.72 18.84
CA SER A 283 30.46 -17.65 19.57
C SER A 283 31.71 -18.06 18.78
N ARG A 284 31.63 -18.15 17.44
CA ARG A 284 32.77 -18.51 16.57
C ARG A 284 33.68 -17.34 16.21
N GLY A 285 33.15 -16.10 16.21
CA GLY A 285 33.92 -14.89 15.95
C GLY A 285 34.79 -14.41 17.13
N LYS A 286 34.73 -15.10 18.28
CA LYS A 286 35.54 -14.83 19.49
C LYS A 286 36.86 -15.63 19.55
N THR A 287 37.23 -16.31 18.45
CA THR A 287 38.54 -16.99 18.26
C THR A 287 39.38 -16.21 17.28
#